data_AF-A0A0Q3HTI2-F1
#
_entry.id   AF-A0A0Q3HTI2-F1
#
_cell.length_a   1.000
_cell.length_b   1.000
_cell.length_c   1.000
_cell.angle_alpha   90.00
_cell.angle_beta   90.00
_cell.angle_gamma   90.00
#
_symmetry.space_group_name_H-M   'P 1'
#
loop_
_entity.id
_entity.type
_entity.pdbx_description
1 polymer ?
#
loop_
_entity_poly.entity_id
_entity_poly.type
_entity_poly.pdbx_seq_one_letter_code
_entity_poly.pdbx_strand_id
1 'polypeptide(L)'
;MIKNFSCVFLILFFSSCFSQKKKEKDLLEDYSVAHGKNNKSYRPISFGQRIKNYPFNKASKIRIVSYNLDFAKNNGYEVPLAPPKTKEDSIKLNEFYNRPKSIDFREIIETQSEKGIVESKALNLEEISKISHIIYNTCEKYLITIRSQSGCFFPRNAIVFYDENDKVFEIMEICFECGNIESYPSNFIDWESTCEFIYLELEKFFKDKGLRTQYVKEN
;
A
#
# COMPACT_ATOMS: atom_id res chain seq x y z
N MET A 1 -17.92 76.92 19.28
CA MET A 1 -16.62 77.16 18.64
C MET A 1 -15.61 76.22 19.28
N ILE A 2 -14.80 75.51 18.48
CA ILE A 2 -13.67 74.62 18.84
C ILE A 2 -14.12 73.20 19.28
N LYS A 3 -14.26 72.24 18.36
CA LYS A 3 -13.26 71.23 17.89
C LYS A 3 -12.54 70.51 19.04
N ASN A 4 -12.76 69.19 19.15
CA ASN A 4 -11.67 68.26 19.46
C ASN A 4 -11.93 66.91 18.79
N PHE A 5 -11.04 66.63 17.85
CA PHE A 5 -10.83 65.39 17.14
C PHE A 5 -10.23 64.38 18.11
N SER A 6 -10.76 63.16 18.21
CA SER A 6 -10.06 62.07 18.87
C SER A 6 -10.19 60.82 18.01
N CYS A 7 -9.20 60.62 17.15
CA CYS A 7 -8.94 59.38 16.44
C CYS A 7 -8.55 58.30 17.47
N VAL A 8 -9.40 57.30 17.68
CA VAL A 8 -9.03 56.10 18.44
C VAL A 8 -8.79 54.96 17.44
N PHE A 9 -7.55 54.48 17.51
CA PHE A 9 -6.89 53.45 16.73
C PHE A 9 -7.70 52.15 16.58
N LEU A 10 -7.89 51.71 15.34
CA LEU A 10 -8.17 50.33 14.95
C LEU A 10 -6.85 49.53 15.03
N ILE A 11 -6.63 48.78 16.11
CA ILE A 11 -5.53 47.80 16.19
C ILE A 11 -6.05 46.47 15.65
N LEU A 12 -5.69 46.20 14.40
CA LEU A 12 -5.82 44.91 13.74
C LEU A 12 -4.90 43.90 14.43
N PHE A 13 -5.44 43.04 15.29
CA PHE A 13 -4.79 41.79 15.67
C PHE A 13 -4.85 40.80 14.51
N PHE A 14 -3.95 40.97 13.53
CA PHE A 14 -3.57 39.85 12.66
C PHE A 14 -2.75 38.87 13.50
N SER A 15 -3.44 38.00 14.24
CA SER A 15 -2.84 36.81 14.82
C SER A 15 -2.29 35.97 13.66
N SER A 16 -0.97 35.97 13.56
CA SER A 16 -0.19 35.20 12.59
C SER A 16 -0.39 33.72 12.92
N CYS A 17 -1.34 33.06 12.25
CA CYS A 17 -1.39 31.60 12.18
C CYS A 17 -0.20 31.11 11.36
N PHE A 18 1.01 31.17 11.93
CA PHE A 18 2.11 30.36 11.45
C PHE A 18 1.78 28.91 11.81
N SER A 19 1.12 28.22 10.88
CA SER A 19 1.08 26.77 10.86
C SER A 19 2.53 26.29 10.73
N GLN A 20 3.15 25.94 11.87
CA GLN A 20 4.45 25.31 11.88
C GLN A 20 4.27 23.95 11.19
N LYS A 21 4.74 23.83 9.94
CA LYS A 21 4.87 22.51 9.30
C LYS A 21 5.78 21.68 10.19
N LYS A 22 5.21 20.66 10.84
CA LYS A 22 5.96 19.66 11.59
C LYS A 22 7.08 19.14 10.68
N LYS A 23 8.33 19.23 11.14
CA LYS A 23 9.49 18.72 10.41
C LYS A 23 9.22 17.26 10.07
N GLU A 24 9.20 16.93 8.78
CA GLU A 24 9.06 15.57 8.29
C GLU A 24 10.18 14.73 8.93
N LYS A 25 9.82 13.66 9.62
CA LYS A 25 10.77 12.77 10.31
C LYS A 25 11.66 12.07 9.27
N ASP A 26 12.95 11.91 9.57
CA ASP A 26 13.86 11.14 8.71
C ASP A 26 13.69 9.64 9.00
N LEU A 27 13.24 8.88 8.00
CA LEU A 27 13.03 7.43 8.12
C LEU A 27 14.33 6.65 8.38
N LEU A 28 15.49 7.20 8.00
CA LEU A 28 16.79 6.60 8.30
C LEU A 28 17.10 6.59 9.81
N GLU A 29 16.58 7.56 10.55
CA GLU A 29 16.88 7.78 11.97
C GLU A 29 15.97 6.93 12.89
N ASP A 30 14.72 6.68 12.49
CA ASP A 30 13.73 5.91 13.28
C ASP A 30 13.95 4.38 13.20
N TYR A 31 14.59 3.86 12.13
CA TYR A 31 14.60 2.41 11.87
C TYR A 31 15.95 1.70 12.01
N SER A 32 17.01 2.36 12.52
CA SER A 32 18.34 1.73 12.70
C SER A 32 18.86 0.99 11.45
N VAL A 33 18.40 1.39 10.25
CA VAL A 33 18.85 0.78 9.01
C VAL A 33 20.18 1.40 8.63
N ALA A 34 21.27 0.75 9.04
CA ALA A 34 22.64 1.19 8.80
C ALA A 34 23.09 1.10 7.32
N HIS A 35 22.18 0.92 6.37
CA HIS A 35 22.50 0.51 5.00
C HIS A 35 22.12 1.52 3.90
N GLY A 36 21.79 2.76 4.30
CA GLY A 36 21.50 3.82 3.34
C GLY A 36 21.98 5.20 3.78
N LYS A 37 22.09 6.13 2.82
CA LYS A 37 22.33 7.56 3.07
C LYS A 37 21.33 8.39 2.28
N ASN A 38 20.96 9.55 2.80
CA ASN A 38 20.13 10.51 2.06
C ASN A 38 20.82 10.89 0.73
N ASN A 39 20.08 10.78 -0.36
CA ASN A 39 20.52 11.22 -1.68
C ASN A 39 20.40 12.75 -1.76
N LYS A 40 21.54 13.46 -1.63
CA LYS A 40 21.57 14.93 -1.66
C LYS A 40 21.16 15.53 -3.00
N SER A 41 21.24 14.76 -4.08
CA SER A 41 20.87 15.18 -5.43
C SER A 41 19.42 14.86 -5.78
N TYR A 42 18.68 14.25 -4.85
CA TYR A 42 17.30 13.84 -5.06
C TYR A 42 16.39 15.03 -5.40
N ARG A 43 15.56 14.84 -6.42
CA ARG A 43 14.48 15.75 -6.81
C ARG A 43 13.20 14.93 -6.98
N PRO A 44 12.13 15.21 -6.21
CA PRO A 44 10.90 14.46 -6.34
C PRO A 44 10.26 14.68 -7.71
N ILE A 45 9.84 13.59 -8.35
CA ILE A 45 9.04 13.65 -9.57
C ILE A 45 7.70 14.29 -9.22
N SER A 46 7.26 15.28 -9.99
CA SER A 46 6.01 16.00 -9.72
C SER A 46 4.78 15.12 -9.93
N PHE A 47 3.64 15.45 -9.29
CA PHE A 47 2.42 14.66 -9.44
C PHE A 47 1.99 14.53 -10.91
N GLY A 48 2.01 15.62 -11.66
CA GLY A 48 1.65 15.64 -13.09
C GLY A 48 2.57 14.78 -13.97
N GLN A 49 3.81 14.50 -13.54
CA GLN A 49 4.69 13.55 -14.22
C GLN A 49 4.37 12.11 -13.81
N ARG A 50 4.17 11.85 -12.51
CA ARG A 50 3.87 10.50 -11.99
C ARG A 50 2.60 9.92 -12.61
N ILE A 51 1.54 10.71 -12.75
CA ILE A 51 0.26 10.25 -13.31
C ILE A 51 0.29 9.97 -14.82
N LYS A 52 1.32 10.42 -15.54
CA LYS A 52 1.50 10.12 -16.96
C LYS A 52 2.10 8.73 -17.19
N ASN A 53 2.66 8.13 -16.15
CA ASN A 53 3.24 6.81 -16.21
C ASN A 53 2.18 5.73 -15.98
N TYR A 54 2.41 4.57 -16.58
CA TYR A 54 1.62 3.38 -16.27
C TYR A 54 1.85 2.94 -14.81
N PRO A 55 0.82 2.46 -14.09
CA PRO A 55 -0.58 2.26 -14.52
C PRO A 55 -1.49 3.48 -14.35
N PHE A 56 -1.02 4.55 -13.68
CA PHE A 56 -1.85 5.71 -13.34
C PHE A 56 -2.48 6.41 -14.55
N ASN A 57 -1.78 6.41 -15.70
CA ASN A 57 -2.27 7.05 -16.92
C ASN A 57 -3.46 6.35 -17.60
N LYS A 58 -3.72 5.07 -17.25
CA LYS A 58 -4.85 4.29 -17.76
C LYS A 58 -5.95 4.08 -16.73
N ALA A 59 -5.69 4.40 -15.48
CA ALA A 59 -6.63 4.17 -14.40
C ALA A 59 -7.74 5.21 -14.37
N SER A 60 -9.00 4.76 -14.43
CA SER A 60 -10.19 5.56 -14.15
C SER A 60 -10.48 5.59 -12.65
N LYS A 61 -10.13 4.50 -11.94
CA LYS A 61 -10.38 4.27 -10.53
C LYS A 61 -9.24 3.44 -9.95
N ILE A 62 -8.87 3.75 -8.71
CA ILE A 62 -7.83 3.04 -7.96
C ILE A 62 -8.40 2.67 -6.61
N ARG A 63 -8.23 1.42 -6.19
CA ARG A 63 -8.63 0.94 -4.86
C ARG A 63 -7.43 0.35 -4.15
N ILE A 64 -7.37 0.54 -2.84
CA ILE A 64 -6.56 -0.31 -1.95
C ILE A 64 -7.46 -1.38 -1.37
N VAL A 65 -6.91 -2.58 -1.21
CA VAL A 65 -7.65 -3.75 -0.70
C VAL A 65 -6.84 -4.52 0.30
N SER A 66 -7.53 -5.19 1.22
CA SER A 66 -6.99 -6.24 2.07
C SER A 66 -7.72 -7.55 1.84
N TYR A 67 -6.97 -8.63 1.80
CA TYR A 67 -7.41 -9.97 1.46
C TYR A 67 -6.54 -11.01 2.16
N ASN A 68 -6.99 -12.28 2.16
CA ASN A 68 -6.26 -13.38 2.79
C ASN A 68 -5.86 -13.08 4.25
N LEU A 69 -6.59 -12.21 4.96
CA LEU A 69 -6.18 -11.75 6.30
C LEU A 69 -6.18 -12.89 7.33
N ASP A 70 -7.11 -13.84 7.17
CA ASP A 70 -7.30 -15.04 7.98
C ASP A 70 -6.57 -16.28 7.44
N PHE A 71 -5.92 -16.16 6.28
CA PHE A 71 -5.20 -17.26 5.66
C PHE A 71 -3.80 -17.41 6.24
N ALA A 72 -3.61 -18.40 7.11
CA ALA A 72 -2.29 -18.82 7.56
C ALA A 72 -1.73 -19.87 6.59
N LYS A 73 -0.78 -19.51 5.72
CA LYS A 73 -0.01 -20.53 5.01
C LYS A 73 0.94 -21.16 6.02
N ASN A 74 0.73 -22.43 6.36
CA ASN A 74 1.70 -23.19 7.12
C ASN A 74 3.06 -23.12 6.38
N ASN A 75 4.17 -22.90 7.09
CA ASN A 75 5.53 -22.76 6.54
C ASN A 75 6.09 -24.03 5.85
N GLY A 76 5.24 -25.01 5.56
CA GLY A 76 5.57 -26.15 4.72
C GLY A 76 4.70 -26.12 3.47
N TYR A 77 5.21 -26.63 2.37
CA TYR A 77 4.38 -27.06 1.26
C TYR A 77 3.23 -27.92 1.82
N GLU A 78 2.03 -27.37 1.97
CA GLU A 78 0.84 -28.21 2.03
C GLU A 78 0.74 -28.81 0.63
N VAL A 79 1.38 -29.97 0.44
CA VAL A 79 0.98 -30.91 -0.60
C VAL A 79 -0.54 -30.96 -0.48
N PRO A 80 -1.31 -30.71 -1.57
CA PRO A 80 -2.75 -30.85 -1.51
C PRO A 80 -3.02 -32.20 -0.87
N LEU A 81 -3.59 -32.21 0.34
CA LEU A 81 -3.81 -33.46 1.05
C LEU A 81 -4.65 -34.31 0.10
N ALA A 82 -4.08 -35.45 -0.33
CA ALA A 82 -4.84 -36.37 -1.15
C ALA A 82 -6.15 -36.66 -0.38
N PRO A 83 -7.32 -36.55 -1.03
CA PRO A 83 -8.58 -36.75 -0.32
C PRO A 83 -8.51 -38.09 0.43
N PRO A 84 -8.75 -38.11 1.75
CA PRO A 84 -8.58 -39.33 2.54
C PRO A 84 -9.41 -40.45 1.94
N LYS A 85 -8.75 -41.59 1.70
CA LYS A 85 -9.30 -42.71 0.92
C LYS A 85 -10.30 -43.57 1.70
N THR A 86 -10.60 -43.26 2.97
CA THR A 86 -11.41 -44.10 3.86
C THR A 86 -12.61 -43.36 4.45
N LYS A 87 -13.66 -44.14 4.73
CA LYS A 87 -15.00 -43.65 5.13
C LYS A 87 -15.07 -43.12 6.57
N GLU A 88 -14.04 -43.25 7.40
CA GLU A 88 -14.01 -42.73 8.77
C GLU A 88 -13.75 -41.21 8.87
N ASP A 89 -13.33 -40.55 7.79
CA ASP A 89 -12.79 -39.19 7.82
C ASP A 89 -13.77 -38.10 7.36
N SER A 90 -15.09 -38.31 7.36
CA SER A 90 -16.05 -37.30 6.85
C SER A 90 -15.98 -35.95 7.57
N ILE A 91 -15.66 -35.94 8.88
CA ILE A 91 -15.40 -34.70 9.64
C ILE A 91 -14.10 -34.03 9.17
N LYS A 92 -13.01 -34.80 8.98
CA LYS A 92 -11.73 -34.25 8.49
C LYS A 92 -11.78 -33.83 7.01
N LEU A 93 -12.59 -34.51 6.20
CA LEU A 93 -12.91 -34.13 4.82
C LEU A 93 -13.68 -32.82 4.81
N ASN A 94 -14.69 -32.67 5.66
CA ASN A 94 -15.42 -31.41 5.79
C ASN A 94 -14.49 -30.29 6.26
N GLU A 95 -13.65 -30.51 7.27
CA GLU A 95 -12.64 -29.54 7.69
C GLU A 95 -11.68 -29.16 6.56
N PHE A 96 -11.24 -30.11 5.74
CA PHE A 96 -10.35 -29.88 4.60
C PHE A 96 -11.03 -29.10 3.46
N TYR A 97 -12.24 -29.49 3.05
CA TYR A 97 -12.98 -28.82 1.98
C TYR A 97 -13.51 -27.45 2.39
N ASN A 98 -13.75 -27.24 3.69
CA ASN A 98 -14.19 -25.96 4.24
C ASN A 98 -13.03 -25.05 4.66
N ARG A 99 -11.75 -25.42 4.42
CA ARG A 99 -10.63 -24.52 4.68
C ARG A 99 -10.76 -23.25 3.83
N PRO A 100 -10.47 -22.07 4.40
CA PRO A 100 -10.35 -20.84 3.62
C PRO A 100 -9.31 -21.07 2.52
N LYS A 101 -9.72 -20.88 1.27
CA LYS A 101 -8.78 -20.89 0.14
C LYS A 101 -8.21 -19.48 0.00
N SER A 102 -6.90 -19.39 -0.19
CA SER A 102 -6.28 -18.12 -0.55
C SER A 102 -6.81 -17.64 -1.88
N ILE A 103 -7.08 -16.36 -1.99
CA ILE A 103 -7.31 -15.69 -3.26
C ILE A 103 -5.98 -15.62 -4.00
N ASP A 104 -6.00 -16.04 -5.26
CA ASP A 104 -4.97 -15.71 -6.23
C ASP A 104 -5.42 -14.47 -7.00
N PHE A 105 -4.73 -13.33 -6.85
CA PHE A 105 -5.15 -12.08 -7.50
C PHE A 105 -5.04 -12.14 -9.03
N ARG A 106 -4.34 -13.14 -9.60
CA ARG A 106 -4.40 -13.42 -11.05
C ARG A 106 -5.82 -13.81 -11.49
N GLU A 107 -6.54 -14.55 -10.65
CA GLU A 107 -7.94 -14.91 -10.89
C GLU A 107 -8.84 -13.66 -10.96
N ILE A 108 -8.53 -12.59 -10.21
CA ILE A 108 -9.30 -11.35 -10.26
C ILE A 108 -9.16 -10.68 -11.62
N ILE A 109 -7.97 -10.66 -12.23
CA ILE A 109 -7.80 -10.12 -13.59
C ILE A 109 -8.56 -10.95 -14.62
N GLU A 110 -8.51 -12.28 -14.52
CA GLU A 110 -9.15 -13.16 -15.51
C GLU A 110 -10.67 -13.16 -15.39
N THR A 111 -11.18 -13.21 -14.16
CA THR A 111 -12.62 -13.36 -13.88
C THR A 111 -13.33 -12.04 -13.64
N GLN A 112 -12.58 -10.96 -13.40
CA GLN A 112 -13.10 -9.65 -12.96
C GLN A 112 -13.92 -9.75 -11.66
N SER A 113 -13.67 -10.79 -10.86
CA SER A 113 -14.37 -11.08 -9.61
C SER A 113 -13.54 -10.60 -8.42
N GLU A 114 -14.13 -9.74 -7.58
CA GLU A 114 -13.51 -9.28 -6.33
C GLU A 114 -13.78 -10.23 -5.14
N LYS A 115 -14.18 -11.48 -5.42
CA LYS A 115 -14.57 -12.43 -4.38
C LYS A 115 -13.41 -12.69 -3.42
N GLY A 116 -13.68 -12.49 -2.13
CA GLY A 116 -12.73 -12.71 -1.03
C GLY A 116 -11.94 -11.46 -0.62
N ILE A 117 -12.05 -10.34 -1.34
CA ILE A 117 -11.58 -9.05 -0.82
C ILE A 117 -12.39 -8.75 0.45
N VAL A 118 -11.70 -8.67 1.58
CA VAL A 118 -12.31 -8.47 2.91
C VAL A 118 -12.51 -6.98 3.17
N GLU A 119 -11.55 -6.17 2.76
CA GLU A 119 -11.56 -4.73 2.99
C GLU A 119 -11.18 -3.99 1.72
N SER A 120 -11.82 -2.86 1.47
CA SER A 120 -11.49 -2.04 0.32
C SER A 120 -11.83 -0.57 0.51
N LYS A 121 -10.98 0.29 -0.05
CA LYS A 121 -11.21 1.73 -0.16
C LYS A 121 -10.86 2.23 -1.54
N ALA A 122 -11.80 2.94 -2.16
CA ALA A 122 -11.54 3.72 -3.36
C ALA A 122 -10.75 4.98 -2.98
N LEU A 123 -9.74 5.29 -3.79
CA LEU A 123 -8.87 6.44 -3.57
C LEU A 123 -9.39 7.67 -4.30
N ASN A 124 -9.37 8.82 -3.63
CA ASN A 124 -9.58 10.12 -4.25
C ASN A 124 -8.27 10.68 -4.83
N LEU A 125 -8.33 11.84 -5.51
CA LEU A 125 -7.17 12.43 -6.17
C LEU A 125 -6.00 12.76 -5.23
N GLU A 126 -6.29 13.23 -4.01
CA GLU A 126 -5.26 13.53 -3.02
C GLU A 126 -4.55 12.25 -2.57
N GLU A 127 -5.31 11.19 -2.35
CA GLU A 127 -4.82 9.86 -1.98
C GLU A 127 -4.01 9.22 -3.11
N ILE A 128 -4.46 9.36 -4.36
CA ILE A 128 -3.70 8.95 -5.55
C ILE A 128 -2.39 9.73 -5.65
N SER A 129 -2.41 11.03 -5.32
CA SER A 129 -1.18 11.85 -5.27
C SER A 129 -0.20 11.33 -4.23
N LYS A 130 -0.69 10.94 -3.05
CA LYS A 130 0.12 10.35 -1.97
C LYS A 130 0.67 8.99 -2.37
N ILE A 131 -0.15 8.05 -2.85
CA ILE A 131 0.32 6.70 -3.17
C ILE A 131 1.29 6.69 -4.35
N SER A 132 1.03 7.51 -5.39
CA SER A 132 1.98 7.67 -6.49
C SER A 132 3.28 8.31 -6.02
N HIS A 133 3.23 9.25 -5.06
CA HIS A 133 4.45 9.78 -4.45
C HIS A 133 5.21 8.66 -3.75
N ILE A 134 4.55 7.85 -2.93
CA ILE A 134 5.21 6.74 -2.23
C ILE A 134 5.91 5.81 -3.23
N ILE A 135 5.23 5.45 -4.32
CA ILE A 135 5.77 4.53 -5.35
C ILE A 135 6.98 5.10 -6.10
N TYR A 136 6.90 6.34 -6.62
CA TYR A 136 7.96 6.86 -7.50
C TYR A 136 9.06 7.63 -6.76
N ASN A 137 8.80 8.12 -5.55
CA ASN A 137 9.66 9.12 -4.92
C ASN A 137 10.32 8.64 -3.62
N THR A 138 9.83 7.57 -2.97
CA THR A 138 10.35 7.12 -1.68
C THR A 138 11.78 6.60 -1.80
N CYS A 139 12.03 5.66 -2.70
CA CYS A 139 13.31 4.97 -2.77
C CYS A 139 14.43 5.86 -3.33
N GLU A 140 14.12 6.70 -4.31
CA GLU A 140 15.05 7.67 -4.91
C GLU A 140 15.61 8.69 -3.91
N LYS A 141 14.93 8.89 -2.77
CA LYS A 141 15.39 9.74 -1.66
C LYS A 141 16.63 9.16 -0.96
N TYR A 142 16.91 7.87 -1.14
CA TYR A 142 17.93 7.15 -0.41
C TYR A 142 18.92 6.43 -1.35
N LEU A 143 20.20 6.55 -1.05
CA LEU A 143 21.26 5.72 -1.64
C LEU A 143 21.40 4.47 -0.78
N ILE A 144 20.81 3.36 -1.23
CA ILE A 144 20.76 2.10 -0.48
C ILE A 144 21.87 1.18 -0.98
N THR A 145 22.70 0.68 -0.06
CA THR A 145 23.86 -0.17 -0.39
C THR A 145 23.58 -1.66 -0.24
N ILE A 146 22.53 -2.05 0.48
CA ILE A 146 22.15 -3.44 0.72
C ILE A 146 20.64 -3.55 0.61
N ARG A 147 20.16 -4.54 -0.16
CA ARG A 147 18.74 -4.90 -0.24
C ARG A 147 18.60 -6.32 0.32
N SER A 148 17.69 -6.50 1.27
CA SER A 148 17.36 -7.83 1.79
C SER A 148 16.19 -8.42 1.02
N GLN A 149 16.31 -9.68 0.63
CA GLN A 149 15.22 -10.44 0.04
C GLN A 149 14.71 -11.47 1.05
N SER A 150 13.40 -11.53 1.26
CA SER A 150 12.75 -12.69 1.85
C SER A 150 12.34 -13.67 0.74
N GLY A 151 12.62 -14.96 0.89
CA GLY A 151 12.13 -15.99 -0.05
C GLY A 151 10.62 -16.25 0.02
N CYS A 152 9.89 -15.56 0.90
CA CYS A 152 8.44 -15.67 1.04
C CYS A 152 7.70 -14.52 0.34
N PHE A 153 6.54 -14.84 -0.24
CA PHE A 153 5.60 -13.84 -0.74
C PHE A 153 4.18 -14.31 -0.44
N PHE A 154 3.58 -13.71 0.58
CA PHE A 154 2.23 -14.01 1.06
C PHE A 154 1.44 -12.70 1.16
N PRO A 155 1.10 -12.10 0.01
CA PRO A 155 0.50 -10.79 0.01
C PRO A 155 -0.90 -10.84 0.64
N ARG A 156 -1.21 -9.79 1.40
CA ARG A 156 -2.50 -9.60 2.08
C ARG A 156 -3.13 -8.27 1.70
N ASN A 157 -2.45 -7.49 0.88
CA ASN A 157 -2.82 -6.15 0.52
C ASN A 157 -2.47 -5.92 -0.94
N ALA A 158 -3.29 -5.13 -1.63
CA ALA A 158 -2.99 -4.76 -3.00
C ALA A 158 -3.49 -3.36 -3.33
N ILE A 159 -2.89 -2.76 -4.35
CA ILE A 159 -3.42 -1.60 -5.06
C ILE A 159 -3.98 -2.11 -6.39
N VAL A 160 -5.26 -1.87 -6.62
CA VAL A 160 -6.02 -2.39 -7.75
C VAL A 160 -6.40 -1.24 -8.67
N PHE A 161 -6.04 -1.36 -9.96
CA PHE A 161 -6.26 -0.33 -10.97
C PHE A 161 -7.35 -0.77 -11.94
N TYR A 162 -8.34 0.10 -12.14
CA TYR A 162 -9.51 -0.14 -12.98
C TYR A 162 -9.47 0.79 -14.20
N ASP A 163 -9.86 0.27 -15.36
CA ASP A 163 -10.00 1.06 -16.58
C ASP A 163 -11.35 1.79 -16.62
N GLU A 164 -11.59 2.54 -17.68
CA GLU A 164 -12.85 3.28 -17.90
C GLU A 164 -14.10 2.39 -18.01
N ASN A 165 -13.95 1.09 -18.23
CA ASN A 165 -15.02 0.10 -18.29
C ASN A 165 -15.21 -0.64 -16.97
N ASP A 166 -14.65 -0.11 -15.87
CA ASP A 166 -14.64 -0.72 -14.54
C ASP A 166 -13.95 -2.10 -14.50
N LYS A 167 -13.06 -2.40 -15.45
CA LYS A 167 -12.30 -3.66 -15.46
C LYS A 167 -10.95 -3.48 -14.78
N VAL A 168 -10.61 -4.43 -13.91
CA VAL A 168 -9.27 -4.52 -13.33
C VAL A 168 -8.28 -4.87 -14.44
N PHE A 169 -7.28 -4.02 -14.65
CA PHE A 169 -6.26 -4.21 -15.68
C PHE A 169 -4.84 -4.30 -15.13
N GLU A 170 -4.62 -3.92 -13.87
CA GLU A 170 -3.34 -3.98 -13.19
C GLU A 170 -3.53 -4.08 -11.68
N ILE A 171 -2.65 -4.82 -11.03
CA ILE A 171 -2.66 -5.08 -9.60
C ILE A 171 -1.23 -5.01 -9.10
N MET A 172 -1.00 -4.26 -8.04
CA MET A 172 0.25 -4.27 -7.28
C MET A 172 -0.02 -4.95 -5.93
N GLU A 173 0.42 -6.20 -5.79
CA GLU A 173 0.33 -6.99 -4.57
C GLU A 173 1.46 -6.62 -3.61
N ILE A 174 1.14 -6.58 -2.32
CA ILE A 174 2.04 -6.12 -1.26
C ILE A 174 1.99 -7.14 -0.11
N CYS A 175 3.14 -7.71 0.23
CA CYS A 175 3.32 -8.45 1.48
C CYS A 175 4.12 -7.58 2.46
N PHE A 176 3.44 -6.86 3.34
CA PHE A 176 4.09 -6.04 4.36
C PHE A 176 4.91 -6.87 5.35
N GLU A 177 4.44 -8.07 5.69
CA GLU A 177 5.15 -9.00 6.61
C GLU A 177 6.43 -9.57 5.99
N CYS A 178 6.46 -9.74 4.66
CA CYS A 178 7.60 -10.24 3.93
C CYS A 178 8.57 -9.11 3.55
N GLY A 179 8.05 -7.90 3.36
CA GLY A 179 8.80 -6.82 2.71
C GLY A 179 9.00 -7.09 1.22
N ASN A 180 7.95 -7.51 0.52
CA ASN A 180 8.01 -7.80 -0.91
C ASN A 180 6.75 -7.27 -1.63
N ILE A 181 6.90 -6.90 -2.90
CA ILE A 181 5.87 -6.37 -3.79
C ILE A 181 6.02 -7.02 -5.16
N GLU A 182 4.90 -7.36 -5.77
CA GLU A 182 4.82 -7.78 -7.17
C GLU A 182 3.73 -6.99 -7.89
N SER A 183 3.81 -6.90 -9.22
CA SER A 183 2.75 -6.30 -10.02
C SER A 183 2.42 -7.17 -11.22
N TYR A 184 1.14 -7.24 -11.58
CA TYR A 184 0.61 -8.10 -12.63
C TYR A 184 -0.57 -7.42 -13.34
N PRO A 185 -0.65 -7.47 -14.68
CA PRO A 185 0.16 -8.30 -15.58
C PRO A 185 1.47 -7.68 -16.06
N SER A 186 1.67 -6.37 -15.89
CA SER A 186 2.77 -5.69 -16.57
C SER A 186 4.14 -5.85 -15.92
N ASN A 187 4.20 -6.25 -14.65
CA ASN A 187 5.40 -6.13 -13.81
C ASN A 187 5.96 -4.69 -13.81
N PHE A 188 5.10 -3.67 -13.76
CA PHE A 188 5.53 -2.26 -13.85
C PHE A 188 6.42 -1.81 -12.68
N ILE A 189 6.33 -2.47 -11.53
CA ILE A 189 7.22 -2.23 -10.42
C ILE A 189 8.31 -3.29 -10.39
N ASP A 190 9.55 -2.83 -10.35
CA ASP A 190 10.72 -3.67 -10.23
C ASP A 190 11.14 -3.76 -8.76
N TRP A 191 11.10 -4.97 -8.20
CA TRP A 191 11.54 -5.23 -6.83
C TRP A 191 13.02 -4.87 -6.63
N GLU A 192 13.86 -5.02 -7.66
CA GLU A 192 15.28 -4.64 -7.61
C GLU A 192 15.46 -3.14 -7.48
N SER A 193 14.45 -2.36 -7.87
CA SER A 193 14.40 -0.91 -7.68
C SER A 193 13.69 -0.52 -6.36
N THR A 194 12.96 -1.43 -5.74
CA THR A 194 12.14 -1.23 -4.53
C THR A 194 12.98 -1.31 -3.25
N CYS A 195 12.72 -0.41 -2.30
CA CYS A 195 13.46 -0.25 -1.04
C CYS A 195 12.58 -0.53 0.18
N GLU A 196 13.18 -0.82 1.34
CA GLU A 196 12.42 -1.13 2.56
C GLU A 196 11.47 0.00 3.00
N PHE A 197 11.84 1.26 2.77
CA PHE A 197 11.05 2.43 3.17
C PHE A 197 9.69 2.51 2.48
N ILE A 198 9.56 1.95 1.27
CA ILE A 198 8.27 1.97 0.56
C ILE A 198 7.22 1.14 1.30
N TYR A 199 7.61 0.02 1.92
CA TYR A 199 6.68 -0.85 2.66
C TYR A 199 6.16 -0.13 3.89
N LEU A 200 7.02 0.62 4.59
CA LEU A 200 6.65 1.40 5.77
C LEU A 200 5.64 2.50 5.43
N GLU A 201 5.93 3.28 4.38
CA GLU A 201 5.07 4.38 3.94
C GLU A 201 3.73 3.85 3.39
N LEU A 202 3.76 2.76 2.61
CA LEU A 202 2.53 2.12 2.13
C LEU A 202 1.74 1.49 3.27
N GLU A 203 2.36 0.77 4.20
CA GLU A 203 1.65 0.13 5.31
C GLU A 203 0.95 1.17 6.18
N LYS A 204 1.66 2.26 6.48
CA LYS A 204 1.08 3.41 7.17
C LYS A 204 -0.10 4.00 6.40
N PHE A 205 0.03 4.19 5.09
CA PHE A 205 -1.06 4.69 4.26
C PHE A 205 -2.29 3.78 4.33
N PHE A 206 -2.12 2.45 4.28
CA PHE A 206 -3.21 1.48 4.39
C PHE A 206 -3.88 1.55 5.78
N LYS A 207 -3.08 1.56 6.85
CA LYS A 207 -3.56 1.66 8.24
C LYS A 207 -4.32 2.98 8.49
N ASP A 208 -3.82 4.10 7.97
CA ASP A 208 -4.47 5.41 8.05
C ASP A 208 -5.83 5.44 7.32
N LYS A 209 -6.08 4.49 6.41
CA LYS A 209 -7.37 4.29 5.72
C LYS A 209 -8.25 3.22 6.37
N GLY A 210 -7.82 2.67 7.50
CA GLY A 210 -8.54 1.67 8.26
C GLY A 210 -8.45 0.25 7.67
N LEU A 211 -7.45 -0.03 6.84
CA LEU A 211 -7.19 -1.38 6.33
C LEU A 211 -6.20 -2.11 7.25
N ARG A 212 -6.46 -3.40 7.47
CA ARG A 212 -5.53 -4.32 8.11
C ARG A 212 -4.46 -4.75 7.11
N THR A 213 -3.23 -4.91 7.60
CA THR A 213 -2.05 -5.16 6.74
C THR A 213 -1.28 -6.43 7.06
N GLN A 214 -1.72 -7.16 8.10
CA GLN A 214 -1.03 -8.33 8.63
C GLN A 214 -2.04 -9.45 8.89
N TYR A 215 -1.53 -10.66 9.14
CA TYR A 215 -2.36 -11.79 9.51
C TYR A 215 -3.24 -11.46 10.73
N VAL A 216 -4.51 -11.82 10.64
CA VAL A 216 -5.47 -11.76 11.74
C VAL A 216 -6.07 -13.13 11.92
N LYS A 217 -5.80 -13.74 13.07
CA LYS A 217 -6.50 -14.95 13.49
C LYS A 217 -7.92 -14.56 13.89
N GLU A 218 -8.92 -15.06 13.18
CA GLU A 218 -10.30 -14.99 13.66
C GLU A 218 -10.43 -15.91 14.89
N ASN A 219 -11.00 -15.37 15.97
CA ASN A 219 -11.28 -16.08 17.22
C ASN A 219 -12.65 -16.74 17.19
#